data_AF-A0A0N1BGL5-F1
#
_entry.id   AF-A0A0N1BGL5-F1
#
_cell.length_a   1.000
_cell.length_b   1.000
_cell.length_c   1.000
_cell.angle_alpha   90.00
_cell.angle_beta   90.00
_cell.angle_gamma   90.00
#
_symmetry.space_group_name_H-M   'P 1'
#
loop_
_entity.id
_entity.type
_entity.pdbx_description
1 polymer ?
#
loop_
_entity_poly.entity_id
_entity_poly.type
_entity_poly.pdbx_seq_one_letter_code
_entity_poly.pdbx_strand_id
1 'polypeptide(L)'
;MTDTQPDWQAQTRAATMSAAALLARVGLTPADVAIGDGAGFAVRVPPHFLSLIRRGDPADPLLRQVLARAEEALPGGSDDPLAEAGFRGPRGLLRKYGSRALLLVTGACAIHCRYCFRRQGDYGEVVLRPGDLDAALAAIVADPRIDEIILSG
;
A
#
# COMPACT_ATOMS: atom_id res chain seq x y z
N MET A 1 -16.33 -27.19 16.32
CA MET A 1 -15.10 -26.74 15.65
C MET A 1 -15.03 -25.24 15.79
N THR A 2 -14.28 -24.75 16.78
CA THR A 2 -13.99 -23.31 16.89
C THR A 2 -13.04 -22.99 15.75
N ASP A 3 -13.56 -22.32 14.73
CA ASP A 3 -12.78 -21.75 13.64
C ASP A 3 -11.94 -20.60 14.21
N THR A 4 -10.78 -20.94 14.78
CA THR A 4 -9.82 -19.92 15.23
C THR A 4 -9.10 -19.38 14.00
N GLN A 5 -9.81 -18.55 13.24
CA GLN A 5 -9.21 -17.71 12.22
C GLN A 5 -8.04 -16.96 12.88
N PRO A 6 -6.82 -17.02 12.31
CA PRO A 6 -5.66 -16.37 12.92
C PRO A 6 -5.94 -14.87 13.10
N ASP A 7 -5.63 -14.35 14.30
CA ASP A 7 -5.81 -12.93 14.65
C ASP A 7 -5.15 -12.04 13.57
N TRP A 8 -5.98 -11.37 12.76
CA TRP A 8 -5.52 -10.53 11.67
C TRP A 8 -4.68 -9.35 12.18
N GLN A 9 -4.90 -8.93 13.42
CA GLN A 9 -4.15 -7.86 14.06
C GLN A 9 -2.75 -8.36 14.41
N ALA A 10 -2.63 -9.60 14.91
CA ALA A 10 -1.33 -10.26 15.09
C ALA A 10 -0.60 -10.47 13.76
N GLN A 11 -1.30 -10.90 12.71
CA GLN A 11 -0.74 -11.02 11.36
C GLN A 11 -0.17 -9.69 10.86
N THR A 12 -0.92 -8.60 11.07
CA THR A 12 -0.52 -7.25 10.65
C THR A 12 0.66 -6.71 11.46
N ARG A 13 0.68 -6.95 12.78
CA ARG A 13 1.80 -6.58 13.67
C ARG A 13 3.10 -7.31 13.28
N ALA A 14 3.00 -8.56 12.86
CA ALA A 14 4.13 -9.39 12.49
C ALA A 14 4.60 -9.22 11.02
N ALA A 15 3.94 -8.37 10.23
CA ALA A 15 4.17 -8.29 8.78
C ALA A 15 5.48 -7.60 8.38
N THR A 16 5.97 -6.65 9.18
CA THR A 16 7.16 -5.84 8.81
C THR A 16 8.44 -6.64 9.00
N MET A 17 9.29 -6.68 7.97
CA MET A 17 10.60 -7.32 8.04
C MET A 17 11.61 -6.70 7.05
N SER A 18 12.87 -7.10 7.12
CA SER A 18 13.87 -6.74 6.09
C SER A 18 13.75 -7.65 4.86
N ALA A 19 14.27 -7.19 3.71
CA ALA A 19 14.31 -8.01 2.50
C ALA A 19 15.11 -9.31 2.71
N ALA A 20 16.23 -9.24 3.43
CA ALA A 20 17.03 -10.41 3.79
C ALA A 20 16.24 -11.41 4.66
N ALA A 21 15.46 -10.93 5.62
CA ALA A 21 14.64 -11.79 6.47
C ALA A 21 13.46 -12.42 5.69
N LEU A 22 12.91 -11.72 4.70
CA LEU A 22 11.94 -12.29 3.76
C LEU A 22 12.56 -13.45 2.97
N LEU A 23 13.74 -13.23 2.37
CA LEU A 23 14.43 -14.26 1.58
C LEU A 23 14.76 -15.51 2.39
N ALA A 24 15.34 -15.33 3.58
CA ALA A 24 15.65 -16.46 4.46
C ALA A 24 14.40 -17.29 4.79
N ARG A 25 13.25 -16.63 5.04
CA ARG A 25 11.99 -17.30 5.33
C ARG A 25 11.45 -18.11 4.16
N VAL A 26 11.73 -17.71 2.92
CA VAL A 26 11.32 -18.45 1.72
C VAL A 26 12.43 -19.37 1.19
N GLY A 27 13.54 -19.55 1.91
CA GLY A 27 14.62 -20.45 1.52
C GLY A 27 15.50 -19.92 0.39
N LEU A 28 15.66 -18.60 0.32
CA LEU A 28 16.52 -17.90 -0.64
C LEU A 28 17.55 -17.03 0.10
N THR A 29 18.54 -16.58 -0.64
CA THR A 29 19.59 -15.65 -0.22
C THR A 29 19.67 -14.47 -1.20
N PRO A 30 20.35 -13.37 -0.84
CA PRO A 30 20.58 -12.27 -1.78
C PRO A 30 21.35 -12.65 -3.05
N ALA A 31 22.03 -13.80 -3.08
CA ALA A 31 22.70 -14.28 -4.29
C ALA A 31 21.72 -14.89 -5.30
N ASP A 32 20.55 -15.37 -4.84
CA ASP A 32 19.56 -16.04 -5.70
C ASP A 32 18.70 -15.04 -6.50
N VAL A 33 18.78 -13.75 -6.15
CA VAL A 33 17.88 -12.72 -6.65
C VAL A 33 18.57 -11.35 -6.72
N ALA A 34 18.39 -10.63 -7.83
CA ALA A 34 18.79 -9.22 -7.91
C ALA A 34 17.84 -8.34 -7.07
N ILE A 35 18.19 -8.11 -5.80
CA ILE A 35 17.41 -7.27 -4.89
C ILE A 35 17.62 -5.79 -5.23
N GLY A 36 16.54 -5.01 -5.29
CA GLY A 36 16.59 -3.55 -5.34
C GLY A 36 16.79 -2.92 -3.96
N ASP A 37 17.14 -1.64 -3.90
CA ASP A 37 17.32 -0.89 -2.65
C ASP A 37 16.02 -0.67 -1.84
N GLY A 38 14.87 -0.98 -2.44
CA GLY A 38 13.55 -0.82 -1.84
C GLY A 38 12.97 0.59 -1.96
N ALA A 39 13.77 1.59 -2.33
CA ALA A 39 13.44 3.01 -2.42
C ALA A 39 12.66 3.53 -1.19
N GLY A 40 13.12 3.18 0.02
CA GLY A 40 12.47 3.56 1.28
C GLY A 40 11.11 2.91 1.56
N PHE A 41 10.57 2.09 0.64
CA PHE A 41 9.28 1.41 0.81
C PHE A 41 9.47 0.08 1.53
N ALA A 42 9.12 0.05 2.82
CA ALA A 42 9.32 -1.09 3.71
C ALA A 42 8.70 -2.39 3.18
N VAL A 43 9.29 -3.53 3.52
CA VAL A 43 8.69 -4.85 3.25
C VAL A 43 7.66 -5.16 4.33
N ARG A 44 6.40 -5.31 3.94
CA ARG A 44 5.32 -5.81 4.79
C ARG A 44 4.70 -7.04 4.14
N VAL A 45 4.84 -8.17 4.80
CA VAL A 45 4.34 -9.48 4.35
C VAL A 45 3.80 -10.24 5.56
N PRO A 46 2.48 -10.30 5.76
CA PRO A 46 1.88 -11.04 6.87
C PRO A 46 2.26 -12.53 6.81
N PRO A 47 2.36 -13.22 7.96
CA PRO A 47 2.69 -14.65 7.99
C PRO A 47 1.84 -15.53 7.07
N HIS A 48 0.54 -15.26 6.93
CA HIS A 48 -0.31 -15.99 5.99
C HIS A 48 0.12 -15.81 4.53
N PHE A 49 0.34 -14.57 4.06
CA PHE A 49 0.83 -14.33 2.70
C PHE A 49 2.17 -15.00 2.45
N LEU A 50 3.08 -14.93 3.42
CA LEU A 50 4.38 -15.60 3.36
C LEU A 50 4.23 -17.12 3.17
N SER A 51 3.23 -17.74 3.81
CA SER A 51 2.98 -19.18 3.70
C SER A 51 2.54 -19.64 2.31
N LEU A 52 2.07 -18.70 1.48
CA LEU A 52 1.64 -18.96 0.10
C LEU A 52 2.80 -18.88 -0.90
N ILE A 53 3.92 -18.25 -0.54
CA ILE A 53 5.10 -18.13 -1.41
C ILE A 53 5.77 -19.50 -1.55
N ARG A 54 6.01 -19.94 -2.79
CA ARG A 54 6.76 -21.18 -3.04
C ARG A 54 8.20 -21.04 -2.54
N ARG A 55 8.58 -21.91 -1.61
CA ARG A 55 9.93 -21.94 -1.05
C ARG A 55 10.96 -22.32 -2.12
N GLY A 56 12.11 -21.64 -2.11
CA GLY A 56 13.24 -21.88 -3.01
C GLY A 56 13.01 -21.44 -4.46
N ASP A 57 11.90 -20.77 -4.77
CA ASP A 57 11.58 -20.30 -6.12
C ASP A 57 11.81 -18.78 -6.23
N PRO A 58 12.94 -18.32 -6.81
CA PRO A 58 13.23 -16.90 -6.97
C PRO A 58 12.28 -16.19 -7.93
N ALA A 59 11.53 -16.94 -8.75
CA ALA A 59 10.57 -16.46 -9.73
C ALA A 59 9.11 -16.54 -9.25
N ASP A 60 8.87 -16.96 -7.99
CA ASP A 60 7.52 -17.08 -7.42
C ASP A 60 6.73 -15.76 -7.59
N PRO A 61 5.50 -15.82 -8.14
CA PRO A 61 4.74 -14.63 -8.47
C PRO A 61 4.30 -13.83 -7.23
N LEU A 62 4.16 -14.45 -6.07
CA LEU A 62 3.83 -13.75 -4.82
C LEU A 62 5.08 -13.09 -4.23
N LEU A 63 6.24 -13.74 -4.30
CA LEU A 63 7.52 -13.13 -3.92
C LEU A 63 7.80 -11.87 -4.74
N ARG A 64 7.55 -11.90 -6.06
CA ARG A 64 7.71 -10.75 -6.96
C ARG A 64 6.82 -9.55 -6.57
N GLN A 65 5.70 -9.78 -5.89
CA GLN A 65 4.80 -8.71 -5.47
C GLN A 65 5.28 -7.97 -4.22
N VAL A 66 6.21 -8.53 -3.44
CA VAL A 66 6.59 -7.98 -2.13
C VAL A 66 8.10 -7.76 -1.93
N LEU A 67 8.94 -8.42 -2.75
CA LEU A 67 10.39 -8.23 -2.73
C LEU A 67 10.80 -7.17 -3.75
N ALA A 68 11.51 -6.15 -3.28
CA ALA A 68 12.06 -5.11 -4.14
C ALA A 68 13.04 -5.70 -5.16
N ARG A 69 12.91 -5.30 -6.43
CA ARG A 69 13.83 -5.72 -7.50
C ARG A 69 14.59 -4.56 -8.11
N ALA A 70 15.76 -4.85 -8.69
CA ALA A 70 16.62 -3.82 -9.29
C ALA A 70 15.92 -3.07 -10.44
N GLU A 71 14.99 -3.71 -11.14
CA GLU A 71 14.20 -3.13 -12.23
C GLU A 71 13.23 -2.04 -11.76
N GLU A 72 12.97 -1.92 -10.46
CA GLU A 72 12.16 -0.82 -9.92
C GLU A 72 12.88 0.54 -9.97
N ALA A 73 14.21 0.55 -10.09
CA ALA A 73 15.03 1.76 -10.16
C ALA A 73 15.19 2.31 -11.60
N LEU A 74 14.45 1.76 -12.56
CA LEU A 74 14.49 2.23 -13.94
C LEU A 74 13.94 3.67 -14.06
N PRO A 75 14.55 4.53 -14.90
CA PRO A 75 14.08 5.89 -15.11
C PRO A 75 12.71 5.91 -15.82
N GLY A 76 11.96 7.00 -15.66
CA GLY A 76 10.67 7.22 -16.34
C GLY A 76 9.42 7.09 -15.47
N GLY A 77 9.56 6.92 -14.16
CA GLY A 77 8.45 6.98 -13.20
C GLY A 77 7.94 8.41 -12.94
N SER A 78 6.79 8.50 -12.26
CA SER A 78 6.19 9.75 -11.76
C SER A 78 5.77 9.58 -10.30
N ASP A 79 5.93 10.63 -9.50
CA ASP A 79 5.48 10.68 -8.10
C ASP A 79 3.96 10.95 -7.97
N ASP A 80 3.29 11.31 -9.07
CA ASP A 80 1.83 11.46 -9.16
C ASP A 80 1.29 10.75 -10.41
N PRO A 81 1.38 9.40 -10.47
CA PRO A 81 1.02 8.64 -11.66
C PRO A 81 -0.47 8.74 -12.02
N LEU A 82 -1.31 9.23 -11.10
CA LEU A 82 -2.74 9.42 -11.31
C LEU A 82 -3.15 10.89 -11.46
N ALA A 83 -2.21 11.83 -11.45
CA ALA A 83 -2.45 13.27 -11.50
C ALA A 83 -3.48 13.73 -10.44
N GLU A 84 -3.38 13.19 -9.22
CA GLU A 84 -4.32 13.43 -8.13
C GLU A 84 -4.10 14.79 -7.45
N ALA A 85 -2.90 15.38 -7.57
CA ALA A 85 -2.57 16.65 -6.93
C ALA A 85 -3.55 17.78 -7.29
N GLY A 86 -3.99 17.85 -8.55
CA GLY A 86 -4.94 18.87 -9.03
C GLY A 86 -6.39 18.67 -8.57
N PHE A 87 -6.71 17.56 -7.92
CA PHE A 87 -8.06 17.21 -7.49
C PHE A 87 -8.20 17.11 -5.96
N ARG A 88 -7.22 17.61 -5.22
CA ARG A 88 -7.22 17.63 -3.75
C ARG A 88 -8.21 18.67 -3.22
N GLY A 89 -9.09 18.24 -2.32
CA GLY A 89 -9.96 19.11 -1.53
C GLY A 89 -9.37 19.37 -0.14
N PRO A 90 -10.21 19.51 0.92
CA PRO A 90 -9.75 19.36 2.29
C PRO A 90 -8.95 18.06 2.46
N ARG A 91 -8.08 18.02 3.46
CA ARG A 91 -7.24 16.84 3.71
C ARG A 91 -8.10 15.57 3.73
N GLY A 92 -7.58 14.51 3.13
CA GLY A 92 -8.28 13.24 2.98
C GLY A 92 -9.20 13.16 1.79
N LEU A 93 -9.63 14.27 1.20
CA LEU A 93 -10.61 14.29 0.12
C LEU A 93 -9.95 14.48 -1.25
N LEU A 94 -10.21 13.54 -2.17
CA LEU A 94 -9.91 13.68 -3.59
C LEU A 94 -11.21 13.71 -4.41
N ARG A 95 -11.32 14.69 -5.32
CA ARG A 95 -12.51 14.94 -6.13
C ARG A 95 -12.16 15.01 -7.61
N LYS A 96 -11.77 13.87 -8.19
CA LYS A 96 -11.40 13.75 -9.62
C LYS A 96 -12.59 13.56 -10.55
N TYR A 97 -13.60 12.80 -10.13
CA TYR A 97 -14.73 12.39 -10.97
C TYR A 97 -16.03 13.06 -10.56
N GLY A 98 -16.81 13.51 -11.55
CA GLY A 98 -18.02 14.32 -11.39
C GLY A 98 -19.02 13.87 -10.32
N SER A 99 -19.23 12.57 -10.14
CA SER A 99 -20.22 12.07 -9.16
C SER A 99 -19.61 11.39 -7.94
N ARG A 100 -18.28 11.31 -7.85
CA ARG A 100 -17.60 10.46 -6.86
C ARG A 100 -16.52 11.22 -6.12
N ALA A 101 -16.41 10.94 -4.84
CA ALA A 101 -15.30 11.38 -4.02
C ALA A 101 -14.55 10.18 -3.42
N LEU A 102 -13.24 10.34 -3.27
CA LEU A 102 -12.39 9.40 -2.57
C LEU A 102 -11.97 10.02 -1.24
N LEU A 103 -12.26 9.32 -0.14
CA LEU A 103 -11.84 9.67 1.20
C LEU A 103 -10.70 8.74 1.64
N LEU A 104 -9.52 9.31 1.82
CA LEU A 104 -8.30 8.61 2.24
C LEU A 104 -8.30 8.48 3.76
N VAL A 105 -8.90 7.40 4.26
CA VAL A 105 -9.12 7.17 5.68
C VAL A 105 -7.90 6.59 6.40
N THR A 106 -7.00 5.93 5.68
CA THR A 106 -5.80 5.32 6.28
C THR A 106 -4.70 5.13 5.24
N GLY A 107 -3.43 5.32 5.61
CA GLY A 107 -2.29 4.87 4.80
C GLY A 107 -1.82 3.46 5.14
N ALA A 108 -2.48 2.77 6.08
CA ALA A 108 -2.03 1.48 6.59
C ALA A 108 -2.38 0.34 5.61
N CYS A 109 -1.38 -0.44 5.22
CA CYS A 109 -1.54 -1.65 4.42
C CYS A 109 -0.95 -2.87 5.15
N ALA A 110 -1.64 -4.01 5.09
CA ALA A 110 -1.12 -5.27 5.64
C ALA A 110 0.05 -5.80 4.79
N ILE A 111 -0.03 -5.61 3.47
CA ILE A 111 0.99 -6.00 2.49
C ILE A 111 1.47 -4.75 1.75
N HIS A 112 2.77 -4.61 1.58
CA HIS A 112 3.36 -3.56 0.74
C HIS A 112 3.65 -4.12 -0.66
N CYS A 113 2.69 -3.94 -1.55
CA CYS A 113 2.83 -4.36 -2.95
C CYS A 113 3.87 -3.50 -3.68
N ARG A 114 4.83 -4.13 -4.38
CA ARG A 114 5.85 -3.41 -5.15
C ARG A 114 5.28 -2.56 -6.29
N TYR A 115 4.09 -2.94 -6.76
CA TYR A 115 3.30 -2.23 -7.77
C TYR A 115 2.30 -1.21 -7.17
N CYS A 116 2.41 -0.88 -5.88
CA CYS A 116 1.55 0.14 -5.27
C CYS A 116 1.86 1.52 -5.89
N PHE A 117 0.88 2.15 -6.54
CA PHE A 117 1.04 3.49 -7.13
C PHE A 117 1.02 4.62 -6.09
N ARG A 118 0.62 4.32 -4.84
CA ARG A 118 0.56 5.28 -3.71
C ARG A 118 1.77 5.17 -2.77
N ARG A 119 2.76 4.35 -3.13
CA ARG A 119 4.00 4.19 -2.36
C ARG A 119 4.95 5.38 -2.51
N GLN A 120 4.77 6.16 -3.57
CA GLN A 120 5.57 7.34 -3.89
C GLN A 120 4.81 8.60 -3.49
N GLY A 121 5.55 9.67 -3.25
CA GLY A 121 4.99 10.98 -2.93
C GLY A 121 4.51 11.12 -1.48
N ASP A 122 3.94 12.29 -1.20
CA ASP A 122 3.56 12.73 0.14
C ASP A 122 2.20 12.17 0.60
N TYR A 123 1.92 10.90 0.26
CA TYR A 123 0.60 10.29 0.47
C TYR A 123 0.19 10.28 1.95
N GLY A 124 1.18 10.18 2.85
CA GLY A 124 0.97 10.32 4.30
C GLY A 124 0.50 11.71 4.73
N GLU A 125 0.77 12.76 3.95
CA GLU A 125 0.21 14.09 4.18
C GLU A 125 -1.17 14.27 3.52
N VAL A 126 -1.63 13.38 2.64
CA VAL A 126 -2.97 13.47 2.04
C VAL A 126 -4.01 12.70 2.84
N VAL A 127 -3.62 11.62 3.54
CA VAL A 127 -4.50 10.83 4.40
C VAL A 127 -5.11 11.68 5.52
N LEU A 128 -6.39 11.42 5.86
CA LEU A 128 -7.08 12.04 6.98
C LEU A 128 -6.28 11.94 8.29
N ARG A 129 -6.24 13.03 9.05
CA ARG A 129 -5.78 13.02 10.44
C ARG A 129 -6.94 13.28 11.40
N PRO A 130 -6.76 12.97 12.70
CA PRO A 130 -7.73 13.37 13.71
C PRO A 130 -8.00 14.88 13.62
N GLY A 131 -9.27 15.26 13.48
CA GLY A 131 -9.72 16.65 13.31
C GLY A 131 -10.02 17.09 11.88
N ASP A 132 -9.56 16.37 10.85
CA ASP A 132 -9.82 16.76 9.45
C ASP A 132 -11.18 16.30 8.91
N LEU A 133 -11.79 15.29 9.55
CA LEU A 133 -12.98 14.61 9.05
C LEU A 133 -14.16 15.58 8.82
N ASP A 134 -14.40 16.50 9.75
CA ASP A 134 -15.52 17.44 9.65
C ASP A 134 -15.39 18.35 8.42
N ALA A 135 -14.17 18.80 8.11
CA ALA A 135 -13.91 19.61 6.92
C ALA A 135 -14.13 18.81 5.63
N ALA A 136 -13.70 17.55 5.60
CA ALA A 136 -13.92 16.67 4.44
C ALA A 136 -15.42 16.38 4.24
N LEU A 137 -16.15 16.07 5.32
CA LEU A 137 -17.60 15.82 5.26
C LEU A 137 -18.37 17.08 4.85
N ALA A 138 -18.00 18.25 5.37
CA ALA A 138 -18.62 19.51 4.98
C ALA A 138 -18.45 19.79 3.48
N ALA A 139 -17.26 19.53 2.90
CA ALA A 139 -17.02 19.67 1.47
C ALA A 139 -17.82 18.67 0.63
N ILE A 140 -18.01 17.44 1.12
CA ILE A 140 -18.87 16.44 0.47
C ILE A 140 -20.33 16.88 0.47
N VAL A 141 -20.86 17.31 1.62
CA VAL A 141 -22.26 17.75 1.76
C VAL A 141 -22.55 18.99 0.90
N ALA A 142 -21.57 19.86 0.71
CA ALA A 142 -21.70 21.06 -0.12
C ALA A 142 -21.76 20.80 -1.63
N ASP A 143 -21.35 19.61 -2.11
CA ASP A 143 -21.37 19.26 -3.54
C ASP A 143 -22.47 18.22 -3.83
N PRO A 144 -23.69 18.65 -4.24
CA PRO A 144 -24.82 17.75 -4.46
C PRO A 144 -24.65 16.80 -5.65
N ARG A 145 -23.58 16.95 -6.42
CA ARG A 145 -23.25 16.02 -7.51
C ARG A 145 -22.61 14.74 -7.00
N ILE A 146 -22.08 14.73 -5.77
CA ILE A 146 -21.47 13.54 -5.17
C ILE A 146 -22.58 12.60 -4.70
N ASP A 147 -22.67 11.43 -5.32
CA ASP A 147 -23.59 10.35 -4.95
C ASP A 147 -22.87 9.08 -4.46
N GLU A 148 -21.55 8.99 -4.68
CA GLU A 148 -20.70 7.90 -4.23
C GLU A 148 -19.47 8.41 -3.47
N ILE A 149 -19.21 7.80 -2.32
CA ILE A 149 -18.02 8.04 -1.51
C ILE A 149 -17.25 6.73 -1.36
N ILE A 150 -15.99 6.73 -1.81
CA ILE A 150 -15.09 5.60 -1.68
C ILE A 150 -14.21 5.83 -0.46
N LEU A 151 -14.23 4.91 0.50
CA LEU A 151 -13.31 4.92 1.64
C LEU A 151 -12.07 4.07 1.29
N SER A 152 -10.89 4.68 1.28
CA SER A 152 -9.66 4.03 0.82
C SER A 152 -8.41 4.54 1.54
N GLY A 153 -7.26 4.29 0.93
CA GLY A 153 -5.92 4.60 1.39
C GLY A 153 -4.93 4.57 0.25
#